data_AF-A0A5B9WEW2-F1
#
_entry.id   AF-A0A5B9WEW2-F1
#
_cell.length_a   1.000
_cell.length_b   1.000
_cell.length_c   1.000
_cell.angle_alpha   90.00
_cell.angle_beta   90.00
_cell.angle_gamma   90.00
#
_symmetry.space_group_name_H-M   'P 1'
#
loop_
_entity.id
_entity.type
_entity.pdbx_description
1 polymer ?
#
loop_
_entity_poly.entity_id
_entity_poly.type
_entity_poly.pdbx_seq_one_letter_code
_entity_poly.pdbx_strand_id
1 'polypeptide(L)'
;MKPSRVLPLLAALALYVPDASAYGPRQYYDSSWNYSQNNGYYYTNYYFYPTVTTTTYTYHYCIYYPSQPQYIYFYNPSSQVYWGRYEIGSKGDKRYSLLEEKDRKKDLKDIPDKAFPTPGRMPSIPGAKDDVAMEPPPENVPKDKEKK
;
A
#
# COMPACT_ATOMS: atom_id res chain seq x y z
N MET A 1 -40.05 -55.39 39.11
CA MET A 1 -40.06 -54.58 37.86
C MET A 1 -38.93 -53.56 37.94
N LYS A 2 -38.09 -53.46 36.90
CA LYS A 2 -37.05 -52.44 36.73
C LYS A 2 -37.68 -51.05 36.55
N PRO A 3 -36.90 -49.96 36.74
CA PRO A 3 -36.46 -49.29 35.52
C PRO A 3 -34.97 -48.95 35.51
N SER A 4 -34.32 -49.36 34.40
CA SER A 4 -33.01 -48.90 33.95
C SER A 4 -33.07 -47.41 33.61
N ARG A 5 -32.09 -46.63 34.07
CA ARG A 5 -31.89 -45.25 33.62
C ARG A 5 -30.89 -45.23 32.46
N VAL A 6 -31.36 -44.75 31.31
CA VAL A 6 -30.56 -44.49 30.12
C VAL A 6 -29.97 -43.07 30.25
N LEU A 7 -28.64 -42.94 30.18
CA LEU A 7 -27.99 -41.63 30.04
C LEU A 7 -27.98 -41.21 28.56
N PRO A 8 -28.38 -39.98 28.21
CA PRO A 8 -28.22 -39.49 26.85
C PRO A 8 -26.76 -39.04 26.61
N LEU A 9 -26.17 -39.56 25.54
CA LEU A 9 -24.91 -39.09 24.98
C LEU A 9 -25.18 -37.81 24.17
N LEU A 10 -24.85 -36.65 24.72
CA LEU A 10 -24.88 -35.38 23.97
C LEU A 10 -23.67 -35.33 23.02
N ALA A 11 -23.91 -35.52 21.74
CA ALA A 11 -22.94 -35.24 20.69
C ALA A 11 -22.83 -33.72 20.49
N ALA A 12 -21.69 -33.13 20.87
CA ALA A 12 -21.38 -31.75 20.55
C ALA A 12 -21.01 -31.65 19.06
N LEU A 13 -21.88 -31.05 18.25
CA LEU A 13 -21.52 -30.60 16.90
C LEU A 13 -20.54 -29.42 17.05
N ALA A 14 -19.26 -29.66 16.79
CA ALA A 14 -18.31 -28.58 16.57
C ALA A 14 -18.68 -27.88 15.25
N LEU A 15 -19.19 -26.65 15.33
CA LEU A 15 -19.34 -25.79 14.16
C LEU A 15 -17.93 -25.49 13.63
N TYR A 16 -17.59 -26.06 12.48
CA TYR A 16 -16.45 -25.62 11.69
C TYR A 16 -16.74 -24.20 11.20
N VAL A 17 -16.15 -23.21 11.86
CA VAL A 17 -16.09 -21.85 11.34
C VAL A 17 -14.95 -21.85 10.32
N PRO A 18 -15.22 -21.72 9.01
CA PRO A 18 -14.14 -21.62 8.04
C PRO A 18 -13.29 -20.40 8.37
N ASP A 19 -11.98 -20.61 8.51
CA ASP A 19 -11.00 -19.54 8.64
C ASP A 19 -11.12 -18.59 7.45
N ALA A 20 -11.48 -17.34 7.72
CA ALA A 20 -11.51 -16.30 6.72
C ALA A 20 -10.07 -15.84 6.42
N SER A 21 -9.32 -16.61 5.62
CA SER A 21 -8.15 -16.07 4.91
C SER A 21 -7.75 -16.92 3.69
N ALA A 22 -8.69 -17.15 2.76
CA ALA A 22 -8.35 -17.69 1.44
C ALA A 22 -7.70 -16.65 0.50
N TYR A 23 -7.62 -15.38 0.92
CA TYR A 23 -7.08 -14.27 0.14
C TYR A 23 -5.91 -13.65 0.90
N GLY A 24 -4.79 -13.39 0.21
CA GLY A 24 -3.59 -12.78 0.79
C GLY A 24 -3.83 -11.38 1.41
N PRO A 25 -2.77 -10.71 1.91
CA PRO A 25 -2.92 -9.45 2.64
C PRO A 25 -3.65 -8.37 1.82
N ARG A 26 -4.40 -7.49 2.49
CA ARG A 26 -5.18 -6.41 1.83
C ARG A 26 -4.31 -5.52 0.93
N GLN A 27 -3.09 -5.28 1.38
CA GLN A 27 -2.09 -4.45 0.74
C GLN A 27 -0.70 -4.93 1.16
N TYR A 28 0.32 -4.69 0.35
CA TYR A 28 1.72 -4.92 0.71
C TYR A 28 2.66 -4.18 -0.25
N TYR A 29 3.91 -4.02 0.16
CA TYR A 29 5.01 -3.54 -0.68
C TYR A 29 5.93 -4.70 -1.07
N ASP A 30 6.57 -4.61 -2.24
CA ASP A 30 7.70 -5.50 -2.52
C ASP A 30 8.78 -5.33 -1.44
N SER A 31 9.40 -6.45 -1.07
CA SER A 31 10.40 -6.51 -0.01
C SER A 31 11.71 -5.81 -0.36
N SER A 32 11.92 -5.45 -1.63
CA SER A 32 13.16 -4.91 -2.16
C SER A 32 12.90 -3.74 -3.10
N TRP A 33 13.86 -2.81 -3.13
CA TRP A 33 13.91 -1.73 -4.10
C TRP A 33 14.63 -2.19 -5.37
N ASN A 34 14.01 -1.93 -6.52
CA ASN A 34 14.55 -2.23 -7.84
C ASN A 34 15.11 -0.96 -8.49
N TYR A 35 16.27 -1.04 -9.14
CA TYR A 35 16.84 0.10 -9.85
C TYR A 35 16.36 0.17 -11.29
N SER A 36 15.86 1.34 -11.72
CA SER A 36 15.54 1.61 -13.11
C SER A 36 16.73 2.30 -13.79
N GLN A 37 17.53 1.54 -14.54
CA GLN A 37 18.72 2.07 -15.22
C GLN A 37 18.39 3.20 -16.20
N ASN A 38 17.29 3.08 -16.94
CA ASN A 38 16.89 4.06 -17.97
C ASN A 38 16.42 5.39 -17.36
N ASN A 39 15.89 5.36 -16.14
CA ASN A 39 15.28 6.54 -15.52
C ASN A 39 16.07 7.08 -14.31
N GLY A 40 17.07 6.34 -13.84
CA GLY A 40 17.94 6.78 -12.75
C GLY A 40 17.28 6.83 -11.36
N TYR A 41 16.22 6.06 -11.13
CA TYR A 41 15.51 5.99 -9.84
C TYR A 41 15.43 4.56 -9.32
N TYR A 42 15.11 4.42 -8.04
CA TYR A 42 14.70 3.15 -7.44
C TYR A 42 13.18 3.10 -7.32
N TYR A 43 12.60 1.91 -7.42
CA TYR A 43 11.17 1.72 -7.20
C TYR A 43 10.86 0.44 -6.43
N THR A 44 9.76 0.46 -5.71
CA THR A 44 9.08 -0.72 -5.15
C THR A 44 7.62 -0.68 -5.57
N ASN A 45 7.00 -1.84 -5.75
CA ASN A 45 5.59 -1.92 -6.06
C ASN A 45 4.77 -1.93 -4.77
N TYR A 46 3.71 -1.14 -4.77
CA TYR A 46 2.66 -1.18 -3.76
C TYR A 46 1.46 -1.91 -4.34
N TYR A 47 1.17 -3.12 -3.86
CA TYR A 47 0.04 -3.93 -4.28
C TYR A 47 -1.12 -3.77 -3.30
N PHE A 48 -2.34 -3.75 -3.82
CA PHE A 48 -3.55 -3.64 -3.01
C PHE A 48 -4.79 -4.19 -3.72
N TYR A 49 -5.78 -4.58 -2.92
CA TYR A 49 -7.14 -4.80 -3.40
C TYR A 49 -7.98 -3.55 -3.14
N PRO A 50 -8.67 -2.97 -4.15
CA PRO A 50 -9.57 -1.85 -3.93
C PRO A 50 -10.75 -2.22 -3.01
N THR A 51 -11.37 -3.39 -3.20
CA THR A 51 -12.51 -3.87 -2.38
C THR A 51 -12.28 -5.27 -1.86
N VAL A 52 -12.90 -5.66 -0.74
CA VAL A 52 -12.73 -7.02 -0.14
C VAL A 52 -13.20 -8.16 -1.06
N THR A 53 -13.97 -7.83 -2.10
CA THR A 53 -14.45 -8.74 -3.13
C THR A 53 -13.53 -8.85 -4.35
N THR A 54 -12.54 -7.95 -4.47
CA THR A 54 -11.58 -7.99 -5.59
C THR A 54 -10.59 -9.13 -5.37
N THR A 55 -10.38 -9.95 -6.39
CA THR A 55 -9.51 -11.14 -6.32
C THR A 55 -8.17 -10.98 -7.04
N THR A 56 -7.93 -9.84 -7.69
CA THR A 56 -6.67 -9.52 -8.37
C THR A 56 -6.06 -8.24 -7.81
N TYR A 57 -4.78 -8.26 -7.47
CA TYR A 57 -4.09 -7.06 -7.01
C TYR A 57 -4.00 -6.01 -8.11
N THR A 58 -4.30 -4.77 -7.75
CA THR A 58 -3.83 -3.59 -8.47
C THR A 58 -2.50 -3.15 -7.85
N TYR A 59 -1.67 -2.43 -8.60
CA TYR A 59 -0.43 -1.91 -8.06
C TYR A 59 -0.13 -0.49 -8.50
N HIS A 60 0.52 0.26 -7.63
CA HIS A 60 1.15 1.56 -7.93
C HIS A 60 2.66 1.46 -7.67
N TYR A 61 3.45 2.31 -8.30
CA TYR A 61 4.88 2.44 -8.00
C TYR A 61 5.10 3.42 -6.86
N CYS A 62 6.00 3.06 -5.95
CA CYS A 62 6.69 3.98 -5.05
C CYS A 62 8.10 4.19 -5.58
N ILE A 63 8.44 5.45 -5.91
CA ILE A 63 9.64 5.82 -6.63
C ILE A 63 10.51 6.70 -5.75
N TYR A 64 11.76 6.31 -5.57
CA TYR A 64 12.77 7.06 -4.83
C TYR A 64 13.83 7.58 -5.79
N TYR A 65 14.03 8.90 -5.81
CA TYR A 65 15.08 9.56 -6.56
C TYR A 65 16.25 9.89 -5.62
N PRO A 66 17.45 9.32 -5.82
CA PRO A 66 18.62 9.67 -5.01
C PRO A 66 18.99 11.16 -5.09
N SER A 67 18.59 11.86 -6.16
CA SER A 67 18.77 13.31 -6.31
C SER A 67 17.80 14.15 -5.46
N GLN A 68 16.73 13.54 -4.96
CA GLN A 68 15.73 14.16 -4.09
C GLN A 68 15.44 13.24 -2.89
N PRO A 69 16.44 13.05 -2.00
CA PRO A 69 16.45 11.96 -1.02
C PRO A 69 15.42 12.13 0.12
N GLN A 70 14.68 13.23 0.14
CA GLN A 70 13.68 13.54 1.16
C GLN A 70 12.33 12.89 0.89
N TYR A 71 12.08 12.43 -0.35
CA TYR A 71 10.74 12.03 -0.77
C TYR A 71 10.69 10.65 -1.46
N ILE A 72 9.59 9.94 -1.21
CA ILE A 72 9.13 8.80 -2.01
C ILE A 72 7.89 9.24 -2.79
N TYR A 73 7.94 9.15 -4.10
CA TYR A 73 6.87 9.57 -4.99
C TYR A 73 5.96 8.41 -5.36
N PHE A 74 4.65 8.65 -5.40
CA PHE A 74 3.68 7.64 -5.75
C PHE A 74 3.19 7.86 -7.19
N TYR A 75 3.25 6.81 -8.00
CA TYR A 75 2.89 6.85 -9.41
C TYR A 75 1.90 5.74 -9.75
N ASN A 76 0.82 6.09 -10.44
CA ASN A 76 -0.17 5.14 -10.92
C ASN A 76 0.18 4.72 -12.36
N PRO A 77 0.54 3.45 -12.61
CA PRO A 77 0.91 2.97 -13.95
C PRO A 77 -0.27 2.92 -14.93
N SER A 78 -1.50 2.74 -14.44
CA SER A 78 -2.70 2.66 -15.27
C SER A 78 -3.10 4.02 -15.85
N SER A 79 -3.07 5.08 -15.02
CA SER A 79 -3.35 6.45 -15.47
C SER A 79 -2.10 7.22 -15.88
N GLN A 80 -0.92 6.64 -15.68
CA GLN A 80 0.39 7.21 -16.00
C GLN A 80 0.63 8.58 -15.37
N VAL A 81 0.31 8.73 -14.09
CA VAL A 81 0.53 9.99 -13.37
C VAL A 81 1.08 9.79 -11.97
N TYR A 82 1.91 10.74 -11.54
CA TYR A 82 2.22 10.93 -10.13
C TYR A 82 1.01 11.49 -9.40
N TRP A 83 0.75 10.97 -8.21
CA TRP A 83 -0.44 11.34 -7.43
C TRP A 83 -0.15 11.72 -5.98
N GLY A 84 1.10 11.64 -5.53
CA GLY A 84 1.52 12.19 -4.26
C GLY A 84 2.98 11.91 -3.93
N ARG A 85 3.41 12.38 -2.75
CA ARG A 85 4.74 12.11 -2.21
C ARG A 85 4.70 11.89 -0.70
N TYR A 86 5.67 11.17 -0.20
CA TYR A 86 5.84 10.86 1.22
C TYR A 86 7.20 11.32 1.72
N GLU A 87 7.24 11.97 2.88
CA GLU A 87 8.46 12.49 3.49
C GLU A 87 9.19 11.41 4.31
N ILE A 88 10.45 11.16 3.95
CA ILE A 88 11.33 10.21 4.65
C ILE A 88 11.89 10.88 5.90
N GLY A 89 11.91 10.17 7.04
CA GLY A 89 12.59 10.62 8.26
C GLY A 89 11.91 11.75 9.05
N SER A 90 10.83 12.35 8.53
CA SER A 90 9.96 13.24 9.30
C SER A 90 9.35 12.48 10.50
N LYS A 91 9.12 13.17 11.63
CA LYS A 91 8.48 12.55 12.82
C LYS A 91 6.95 12.67 12.73
N GLY A 92 6.24 11.62 13.14
CA GLY A 92 4.79 11.61 13.24
C GLY A 92 4.08 10.87 12.10
N ASP A 93 2.74 10.89 12.15
CA ASP A 93 1.85 10.20 11.21
C ASP A 93 1.46 11.04 9.98
N LYS A 94 1.81 12.33 9.97
CA LYS A 94 1.50 13.27 8.88
C LYS A 94 2.70 13.50 7.97
N ARG A 95 2.89 12.60 7.01
CA ARG A 95 4.06 12.59 6.11
C ARG A 95 3.71 12.49 4.64
N TYR A 96 2.42 12.45 4.30
CA TYR A 96 1.96 12.24 2.93
C TYR A 96 1.33 13.50 2.34
N SER A 97 1.82 13.93 1.18
CA SER A 97 1.24 15.03 0.40
C SER A 97 0.51 14.47 -0.82
N LEU A 98 -0.83 14.52 -0.80
CA LEU A 98 -1.68 14.05 -1.90
C LEU A 98 -1.82 15.15 -2.97
N LEU A 99 -1.53 14.85 -4.23
CA LEU A 99 -1.74 15.81 -5.31
C LEU A 99 -3.23 15.91 -5.67
N GLU A 100 -3.67 17.15 -5.84
CA GLU A 100 -4.93 17.47 -6.51
C GLU A 100 -4.95 16.92 -7.93
N GLU A 101 -6.10 16.46 -8.40
CA GLU A 101 -6.21 15.75 -9.69
C GLU A 101 -5.67 16.57 -10.87
N LYS A 102 -5.92 17.89 -10.88
CA LYS A 102 -5.45 18.82 -11.92
C LYS A 102 -3.93 18.93 -12.03
N ASP A 103 -3.22 18.67 -10.92
CA ASP A 103 -1.78 18.81 -10.79
C ASP A 103 -1.06 17.45 -10.97
N ARG A 104 -1.80 16.35 -11.10
CA ARG A 104 -1.24 15.04 -11.42
C ARG A 104 -0.74 15.04 -12.86
N LYS A 105 0.54 14.73 -13.05
CA LYS A 105 1.19 14.68 -14.37
C LYS A 105 1.99 13.40 -14.52
N LYS A 106 2.27 13.06 -15.78
CA LYS A 106 3.11 11.92 -16.14
C LYS A 106 4.55 12.10 -15.68
N ASP A 107 5.10 13.28 -15.88
CA ASP A 107 6.50 13.57 -15.57
C ASP A 107 6.59 14.40 -14.28
N LEU A 108 7.40 13.93 -13.32
CA LEU A 108 7.54 14.60 -12.03
C LEU A 108 8.06 16.04 -12.16
N LYS A 109 8.93 16.30 -13.15
CA LYS A 109 9.46 17.63 -13.46
C LYS A 109 8.38 18.65 -13.88
N ASP A 110 7.23 18.18 -14.32
CA ASP A 110 6.11 19.03 -14.75
C ASP A 110 5.16 19.34 -13.57
N ILE A 111 5.44 18.78 -12.39
CA ILE A 111 4.70 19.02 -11.14
C ILE A 111 5.50 20.00 -10.30
N PRO A 112 5.06 21.25 -10.14
CA PRO A 112 5.80 22.22 -9.35
C PRO A 112 5.74 21.87 -7.87
N ASP A 113 6.79 22.16 -7.10
CA ASP A 113 6.84 21.81 -5.66
C ASP A 113 5.66 22.34 -4.86
N LYS A 114 5.14 23.53 -5.22
CA LYS A 114 3.96 24.16 -4.61
C LYS A 114 2.64 23.41 -4.86
N ALA A 115 2.60 22.48 -5.81
CA ALA A 115 1.42 21.65 -6.06
C ALA A 115 1.28 20.55 -5.01
N PHE A 116 2.36 20.17 -4.32
CA PHE A 116 2.28 19.27 -3.19
C PHE A 116 1.77 20.04 -1.97
N PRO A 117 0.57 19.70 -1.45
CA PRO A 117 0.03 20.38 -0.27
C PRO A 117 0.84 20.01 0.98
N THR A 118 0.49 20.64 2.11
CA THR A 118 1.07 20.28 3.41
C THR A 118 0.86 18.78 3.70
N PRO A 119 1.90 18.07 4.18
CA PRO A 119 1.78 16.67 4.54
C PRO A 119 0.66 16.39 5.54
N GLY A 120 -0.19 15.44 5.19
CA GLY A 120 -1.23 14.85 6.03
C GLY A 120 -0.98 13.35 6.27
N ARG A 121 -1.99 12.67 6.78
CA ARG A 121 -1.97 11.21 6.98
C ARG A 121 -1.94 10.49 5.65
N MET A 122 -1.49 9.24 5.66
CA MET A 122 -1.65 8.35 4.50
C MET A 122 -3.12 8.29 4.09
N PRO A 123 -3.43 8.40 2.78
CA PRO A 123 -4.79 8.30 2.29
C PRO A 123 -5.29 6.84 2.40
N SER A 124 -6.59 6.64 2.18
CA SER A 124 -7.13 5.30 2.02
C SER A 124 -6.61 4.63 0.75
N ILE A 125 -6.68 3.30 0.72
CA ILE A 125 -6.34 2.49 -0.45
C ILE A 125 -7.07 3.05 -1.69
N PRO A 126 -6.38 3.23 -2.83
CA PRO A 126 -7.01 3.78 -4.02
C PRO A 126 -8.22 2.94 -4.45
N GLY A 127 -9.39 3.60 -4.58
CA GLY A 127 -10.65 2.95 -4.96
C GLY A 127 -11.34 2.16 -3.83
N ALA A 128 -10.82 2.20 -2.60
CA ALA A 128 -11.46 1.58 -1.47
C ALA A 128 -12.69 2.34 -0.99
N LYS A 129 -13.66 1.60 -0.44
CA LYS A 129 -14.91 2.11 0.14
C LYS A 129 -15.00 1.88 1.65
N ASP A 130 -14.03 1.17 2.20
CA ASP A 130 -13.94 0.74 3.61
C ASP A 130 -12.96 1.62 4.41
N ASP A 131 -12.53 2.74 3.83
CA ASP A 131 -11.60 3.73 4.40
C ASP A 131 -10.27 3.18 4.91
N VAL A 132 -9.92 1.93 4.57
CA VAL A 132 -8.67 1.30 5.01
C VAL A 132 -7.49 2.14 4.52
N ALA A 133 -6.70 2.65 5.48
CA ALA A 133 -5.55 3.48 5.21
C ALA A 133 -4.45 2.70 4.49
N MET A 134 -3.75 3.36 3.57
CA MET A 134 -2.52 2.84 3.01
C MET A 134 -1.45 2.75 4.08
N GLU A 135 -0.70 1.65 4.09
CA GLU A 135 0.51 1.54 4.88
C GLU A 135 1.59 2.50 4.32
N PRO A 136 2.43 3.10 5.18
CA PRO A 136 3.53 3.94 4.71
C PRO A 136 4.53 3.13 3.87
N PRO A 137 5.18 3.76 2.87
CA PRO A 137 6.16 3.07 2.05
C PRO A 137 7.40 2.70 2.88
N PRO A 138 8.15 1.66 2.47
CA PRO A 138 9.32 1.22 3.20
C PRO A 138 10.44 2.27 3.14
N GLU A 139 10.89 2.77 4.30
CA GLU A 139 11.89 3.85 4.39
C GLU A 139 13.36 3.36 4.33
N ASN A 140 13.58 2.05 4.18
CA ASN A 140 14.90 1.46 3.90
C ASN A 140 15.34 1.70 2.44
N VAL A 141 15.14 2.92 1.95
CA VAL A 141 15.55 3.33 0.61
C VAL A 141 17.06 3.16 0.44
N PRO A 142 17.52 2.79 -0.77
CA PRO A 142 18.95 2.71 -1.06
C PRO A 142 19.65 4.02 -0.75
N LYS A 143 20.64 3.95 0.15
CA LYS A 143 21.53 5.06 0.48
C LYS A 143 22.71 4.93 -0.48
N ASP A 144 22.89 5.91 -1.34
CA ASP A 144 23.87 5.93 -2.45
C ASP A 144 23.49 5.13 -3.70
N LYS A 145 24.14 5.49 -4.81
CA LYS A 145 24.04 4.83 -6.12
C LYS A 145 24.62 3.42 -6.02
N GLU A 146 23.96 2.50 -5.30
CA GLU A 146 24.18 1.07 -5.50
C GLU A 146 23.66 0.73 -6.89
N LYS A 147 24.48 1.07 -7.88
CA LYS A 147 24.43 0.51 -9.22
C LYS A 147 24.81 -0.95 -9.05
N LYS A 148 23.83 -1.83 -8.87
CA LYS A 148 24.03 -3.25 -9.15
C LYS A 148 23.92 -3.47 -10.65
#